data_AF-A0A1Q8WQT9-F1
#
_entry.id   AF-A0A1Q8WQT9-F1
#
_cell.length_a   1.000
_cell.length_b   1.000
_cell.length_c   1.000
_cell.angle_alpha   90.00
_cell.angle_beta   90.00
_cell.angle_gamma   90.00
#
_symmetry.space_group_name_H-M   'P 1'
#
loop_
_entity.id
_entity.type
_entity.pdbx_description
1 polymer ?
#
loop_
_entity_poly.entity_id
_entity_poly.type
_entity_poly.pdbx_seq_one_letter_code
_entity_poly.pdbx_strand_id
1 'polypeptide(L)' 'MRKAERARFYFRTTYNLSVDRMLAESPLDKNYIARLKGATFGRFAAIRYVTMCDPVPRQIAIRFIDAIWGDVRGPGVF' A
#
# COMPACT_ATOMS: atom_id res chain seq x y z
N MET A 1 -6.11 -12.67 18.54
CA MET A 1 -6.18 -11.67 17.44
C MET A 1 -5.88 -12.29 16.09
N ARG A 2 -6.84 -12.21 15.15
CA ARG A 2 -6.69 -12.70 13.77
C ARG A 2 -5.70 -11.81 12.99
N LYS A 3 -5.02 -12.36 11.97
CA LYS A 3 -4.05 -11.62 11.13
C LYS A 3 -4.63 -10.32 10.55
N ALA A 4 -5.88 -10.37 10.10
CA ALA A 4 -6.58 -9.20 9.56
C ALA A 4 -6.86 -8.10 10.60
N GLU A 5 -7.10 -8.47 11.86
CA GLU A 5 -7.30 -7.49 12.95
C GLU A 5 -5.99 -6.81 13.32
N ARG A 6 -4.90 -7.56 13.39
CA ARG A 6 -3.57 -6.99 13.64
C ARG A 6 -3.17 -6.00 12.55
N ALA A 7 -3.45 -6.34 11.29
CA ALA A 7 -3.16 -5.46 10.17
C ALA A 7 -3.96 -4.15 10.21
N ARG A 8 -5.26 -4.24 10.53
CA ARG A 8 -6.10 -3.06 10.74
C ARG A 8 -5.63 -2.21 11.91
N PHE A 9 -5.28 -2.86 13.02
CA PHE A 9 -4.77 -2.18 14.20
C PHE A 9 -3.46 -1.45 13.89
N TYR A 10 -2.49 -2.12 13.25
CA TYR A 10 -1.23 -1.51 12.81
C TYR A 10 -1.45 -0.30 11.90
N PHE A 11 -2.27 -0.45 10.85
CA PHE A 11 -2.57 0.66 9.94
C PHE A 11 -3.20 1.86 10.67
N ARG A 12 -4.06 1.60 11.67
CA ARG A 12 -4.67 2.62 12.51
C ARG A 12 -3.65 3.30 13.42
N THR A 13 -2.78 2.55 14.10
CA THR A 13 -1.84 3.11 15.07
C THR A 13 -0.67 3.82 14.42
N THR A 14 -0.15 3.28 13.31
CA THR A 14 1.05 3.79 12.65
C THR A 14 0.71 4.93 11.69
N TYR A 15 -0.31 4.76 10.86
CA TYR A 15 -0.61 5.69 9.77
C TYR A 15 -1.93 6.45 9.97
N ASN A 16 -2.57 6.31 11.13
CA ASN A 16 -3.87 6.94 11.45
C ASN A 16 -4.93 6.74 10.35
N LEU A 17 -4.96 5.54 9.78
CA LEU A 17 -5.86 5.17 8.68
C LEU A 17 -5.69 5.98 7.38
N SER A 18 -4.54 6.65 7.18
CA SER A 18 -4.27 7.48 6.00
C SER A 18 -3.22 6.86 5.08
N VAL A 19 -3.58 6.71 3.79
CA VAL A 19 -2.64 6.29 2.74
C VAL A 19 -1.64 7.40 2.45
N ASP A 20 -2.04 8.68 2.54
CA ASP A 20 -1.13 9.81 2.35
C ASP A 20 -0.06 9.86 3.43
N ARG A 21 -0.46 9.55 4.67
CA ARG A 21 0.48 9.41 5.78
C ARG A 21 1.42 8.23 5.59
N MET A 22 0.89 7.09 5.12
CA MET A 22 1.71 5.95 4.72
C MET A 22 2.69 6.33 3.60
N LEU A 23 2.27 7.12 2.60
CA LEU A 23 3.17 7.65 1.57
C LEU A 23 4.24 8.57 2.15
N ALA A 24 3.96 9.38 3.16
CA ALA A 24 4.96 10.26 3.76
C ALA A 24 5.95 9.49 4.65
N GLU A 25 5.44 8.60 5.51
CA GLU A 25 6.16 8.06 6.67
C GLU A 25 6.63 6.61 6.47
N SER A 26 6.10 5.88 5.49
CA SER A 26 6.45 4.46 5.30
C SER A 26 7.94 4.32 4.94
N PRO A 27 8.67 3.38 5.58
CA PRO A 27 10.07 3.10 5.29
C PRO A 27 10.28 2.29 4.00
N LEU A 28 9.20 1.97 3.27
CA LEU A 28 9.25 1.18 2.05
C LEU A 28 9.96 1.91 0.91
N ASP A 29 10.69 1.16 0.09
CA ASP A 29 11.32 1.68 -1.11
C ASP A 29 10.28 1.95 -2.21
N LYS A 30 9.84 3.20 -2.30
CA LYS A 30 8.88 3.67 -3.30
C LYS A 30 9.46 3.61 -4.73
N ASN A 31 10.77 3.77 -4.89
CA ASN A 31 11.41 3.67 -6.20
C ASN A 31 11.41 2.22 -6.69
N TYR A 32 11.65 1.27 -5.80
CA TYR A 32 11.47 -0.15 -6.12
C TYR A 32 10.03 -0.46 -6.54
N ILE A 33 9.03 0.02 -5.80
CA ILE A 33 7.62 -0.15 -6.16
C ILE A 33 7.29 0.50 -7.52
N ALA A 34 7.82 1.69 -7.80
CA ALA A 34 7.62 2.37 -9.07
C ALA A 34 8.20 1.58 -10.26
N ARG A 35 9.40 0.99 -10.10
CA ARG A 35 10.04 0.14 -11.13
C ARG A 35 9.21 -1.09 -11.48
N LEU A 36 8.37 -1.58 -10.56
CA LEU A 36 7.51 -2.74 -10.82
C LEU A 36 6.33 -2.42 -11.74
N LYS A 37 5.99 -1.14 -12.04
CA LYS A 37 4.82 -0.79 -12.86
C LYS A 37 4.85 -1.43 -14.26
N GLY A 38 6.03 -1.57 -14.87
CA GLY A 38 6.20 -2.13 -16.21
C GLY A 38 6.56 -3.63 -16.26
N ALA A 39 6.71 -4.29 -15.11
CA ALA A 39 7.15 -5.68 -15.07
C ALA A 39 5.98 -6.66 -15.26
N THR A 40 6.26 -7.81 -15.89
CA THR A 40 5.33 -8.94 -15.92
C THR A 40 5.02 -9.38 -14.49
N PHE A 41 3.73 -9.40 -14.10
CA PHE A 41 3.27 -9.60 -12.71
C PHE A 41 3.71 -8.55 -11.69
N GLY A 42 4.15 -7.37 -12.14
CA GLY A 42 4.66 -6.30 -11.29
C GLY A 42 3.71 -5.85 -10.18
N ARG A 43 2.40 -5.81 -10.45
CA ARG A 43 1.37 -5.52 -9.43
C ARG A 43 1.32 -6.57 -8.33
N PHE A 44 1.45 -7.85 -8.68
CA PHE A 44 1.48 -8.92 -7.68
C PHE A 44 2.76 -8.83 -6.84
N ALA A 45 3.91 -8.58 -7.47
CA ALA A 45 5.18 -8.37 -6.79
C ALA A 45 5.13 -7.18 -5.82
N ALA A 46 4.54 -6.05 -6.25
CA ALA A 46 4.39 -4.86 -5.43
C ALA A 46 3.49 -5.11 -4.22
N ILE A 47 2.32 -5.74 -4.41
CA ILE A 47 1.42 -6.09 -3.30
C ILE A 47 2.12 -7.01 -2.30
N ARG A 48 2.84 -8.01 -2.79
CA ARG A 48 3.60 -8.94 -1.94
C ARG A 48 4.68 -8.22 -1.16
N TYR A 49 5.45 -7.34 -1.80
CA TYR A 49 6.50 -6.55 -1.15
C TYR A 49 5.93 -5.70 -0.01
N VAL A 50 4.89 -4.90 -0.30
CA VAL A 50 4.24 -4.06 0.71
C VAL A 50 3.73 -4.90 1.87
N THR A 51 2.95 -5.95 1.60
CA THR A 51 2.32 -6.76 2.68
C THR A 51 3.28 -7.65 3.46
N MET A 52 4.49 -7.91 2.94
CA MET A 52 5.56 -8.61 3.66
C MET A 52 6.35 -7.67 4.56
N CYS A 53 6.67 -6.47 4.08
CA CYS A 53 7.49 -5.50 4.78
C CYS A 53 6.68 -4.60 5.73
N ASP A 54 5.40 -4.37 5.42
CA ASP A 54 4.49 -3.53 6.17
C ASP A 54 3.16 -4.29 6.36
N PRO A 55 2.78 -4.64 7.61
CA PRO A 55 1.64 -5.52 7.88
C PRO A 55 0.28 -4.82 7.70
N VAL A 56 0.10 -4.00 6.67
CA VAL A 56 -1.17 -3.36 6.32
C VAL A 56 -2.16 -4.33 5.64
N PRO A 57 -3.48 -4.03 5.70
CA PRO A 57 -4.46 -4.78 4.94
C PRO A 57 -4.18 -4.74 3.44
N ARG A 58 -4.42 -5.85 2.72
CA ARG A 58 -4.16 -5.95 1.27
C ARG A 58 -4.80 -4.82 0.45
N GLN A 59 -6.01 -4.39 0.80
CA GLN A 59 -6.69 -3.29 0.12
C GLN A 59 -5.95 -1.96 0.29
N ILE A 60 -5.33 -1.73 1.45
CA ILE A 60 -4.52 -0.55 1.71
C ILE A 60 -3.21 -0.62 0.92
N ALA A 61 -2.56 -1.79 0.88
CA ALA A 61 -1.38 -2.00 0.04
C ALA A 61 -1.65 -1.69 -1.44
N ILE A 62 -2.82 -2.10 -1.94
CA ILE A 62 -3.27 -1.79 -3.30
C ILE A 62 -3.39 -0.26 -3.50
N ARG A 63 -4.10 0.44 -2.61
CA ARG A 63 -4.26 1.90 -2.70
C ARG A 63 -2.93 2.65 -2.62
N PHE A 64 -2.02 2.17 -1.78
CA PHE A 64 -0.67 2.72 -1.65
C PHE A 64 0.13 2.58 -2.96
N ILE A 65 0.07 1.41 -3.60
CA ILE A 65 0.71 1.17 -4.90
C ILE A 65 0.07 2.03 -5.99
N ASP A 66 -1.26 2.11 -6.03
CA ASP A 66 -1.98 2.93 -6.99
C ASP A 66 -1.57 4.41 -6.87
N ALA A 67 -1.41 4.91 -5.64
CA ALA A 67 -0.93 6.26 -5.40
C ALA A 67 0.53 6.48 -5.85
N ILE A 68 1.44 5.51 -5.63
CA ILE A 68 2.83 5.59 -6.14
C ILE A 68 2.87 5.60 -7.66
N TRP A 69 2.01 4.81 -8.30
CA TRP A 69 1.97 4.70 -9.76
C TRP A 69 1.23 5.86 -10.43
N GLY A 70 0.63 6.77 -9.66
CA GLY A 70 -0.26 7.79 -10.19
C GLY A 70 -1.56 7.22 -10.77
N ASP A 71 -1.87 5.95 -10.49
CA ASP A 71 -3.09 5.26 -10.90
C ASP A 71 -4.24 5.56 -9.93
N VAL A 72 -4.22 6.75 -9.31
CA VAL A 72 -5.35 7.29 -8.56
C VAL A 72 -6.49 7.41 -9.57
N ARG A 73 -7.31 6.37 -9.69
CA ARG A 73 -8.70 6.56 -10.10
C ARG A 73 -9.19 7.62 -9.13
N GLY A 74 -9.36 8.85 -9.64
CA GLY A 74 -9.83 9.98 -8.86
C GLY A 74 -11.10 9.60 -8.09
N PRO A 75 -11.55 10.43 -7.14
CA PRO A 75 -12.83 10.21 -6.50
C PRO A 75 -13.89 10.16 -7.60
N GLY A 76 -14.28 8.96 -8.00
CA GLY A 76 -15.47 8.71 -8.78
C GLY A 76 -16.60 9.12 -7.87
N VAL A 77 -17.11 10.31 -8.12
CA VAL A 77 -18.43 10.76 -7.68
C VAL A 77 -19.40 9.64 -8.03
N PHE A 78 -19.89 8.91 -7.02
CA PHE A 78 -21.21 8.30 -6.91
C PHE A 78 -21.50 8.01 -5.44
#